data_AF-A0A2X0W092-F1
#
_entry.id   AF-A0A2X0W092-F1
#
_cell.length_a   1.000
_cell.length_b   1.000
_cell.length_c   1.000
_cell.angle_alpha   90.00
_cell.angle_beta   90.00
_cell.angle_gamma   90.00
#
_symmetry.space_group_name_H-M   'P 1'
#
loop_
_entity.id
_entity.type
_entity.pdbx_description
1 polymer ?
#
loop_
_entity_poly.entity_id
_entity_poly.type
_entity_poly.pdbx_seq_one_letter_code
_entity_poly.pdbx_strand_id
1 'polypeptide(L)'
;MFTTQSENRDYAVKPMNCPGAIQIFNSRTRSYRDLPIRMAEFGQCHRNEPSGSLHGLLRVRGFEQDDAHIFCTEDQILQEVTDCIKMVYDVYSAFGFTKVEVKLSTRPEKRIGSDEIWDKAEKDLDEALRANGLDLSSSLVKVPSTVLRLSLHYMTHLTEPGSAALFSLTSPCHHVLMPTI
;
A
#
# COMPACT_ATOMS: atom_id res chain seq x y z
N MET A 1 -1.69 6.09 -18.06
CA MET A 1 -0.29 5.60 -18.08
C MET A 1 0.39 6.16 -19.31
N PHE A 2 1.73 6.19 -19.34
CA PHE A 2 2.47 6.45 -20.58
C PHE A 2 2.63 5.14 -21.34
N THR A 3 2.42 5.17 -22.65
CA THR A 3 2.56 4.01 -23.52
C THR A 3 3.65 4.28 -24.56
N THR A 4 4.32 3.22 -25.00
CA THR A 4 5.34 3.26 -26.05
C THR A 4 5.25 2.00 -26.89
N GLN A 5 5.82 2.03 -28.09
CA GLN A 5 5.78 0.92 -29.04
C GLN A 5 7.17 0.57 -29.52
N SER A 6 7.45 -0.73 -29.62
CA SER A 6 8.67 -1.23 -30.23
C SER A 6 8.41 -2.60 -30.85
N GLU A 7 8.91 -2.84 -32.06
CA GLU A 7 8.78 -4.13 -32.76
C GLU A 7 7.34 -4.68 -32.81
N ASN A 8 6.34 -3.84 -33.13
CA ASN A 8 4.91 -4.18 -33.13
C ASN A 8 4.35 -4.67 -31.78
N ARG A 9 5.01 -4.34 -30.67
CA ARG A 9 4.52 -4.61 -29.31
C ARG A 9 4.24 -3.30 -28.60
N ASP A 10 3.09 -3.26 -27.92
CA ASP A 10 2.70 -2.19 -27.04
C ASP A 10 3.30 -2.40 -25.64
N TYR A 11 3.90 -1.35 -25.11
CA TYR A 11 4.46 -1.31 -23.76
C TYR A 11 3.84 -0.14 -22.98
N ALA A 12 3.78 -0.29 -21.66
CA ALA A 12 3.41 0.78 -20.76
C ALA A 12 4.56 1.04 -19.77
N VAL A 13 4.84 2.31 -19.52
CA VAL A 13 5.77 2.69 -18.44
C VAL A 13 5.08 2.41 -17.11
N LYS A 14 5.79 1.74 -16.20
CA LYS A 14 5.22 1.26 -14.93
C LYS A 14 4.64 2.41 -14.09
N PRO A 15 3.36 2.33 -13.66
CA PRO A 15 2.77 3.29 -12.73
C PRO A 15 2.89 2.88 -11.25
N MET A 16 3.36 1.65 -11.00
CA MET A 16 3.56 0.99 -9.69
C MET A 16 4.50 -0.22 -9.84
N ASN A 17 5.11 -0.69 -8.76
CA ASN A 17 6.07 -1.81 -8.80
C ASN A 17 5.43 -3.19 -8.57
N CYS A 18 4.20 -3.26 -8.05
CA CYS A 18 3.56 -4.52 -7.62
C CYS A 18 3.60 -5.66 -8.66
N PRO A 19 3.28 -5.41 -9.96
CA PRO A 19 3.36 -6.47 -10.95
C PRO A 19 4.77 -7.06 -11.08
N GLY A 20 5.81 -6.24 -10.95
CA GLY A 20 7.21 -6.68 -10.99
C GLY A 20 7.58 -7.54 -9.80
N ALA A 21 7.16 -7.15 -8.59
CA ALA A 21 7.37 -7.94 -7.38
C ALA A 21 6.73 -9.34 -7.48
N ILE A 22 5.53 -9.44 -8.07
CA ILE A 22 4.87 -10.73 -8.33
C ILE A 22 5.67 -11.57 -9.34
N GLN A 23 6.19 -10.97 -10.41
CA GLN A 23 7.04 -11.70 -11.37
C GLN A 23 8.33 -12.23 -10.70
N ILE A 24 8.94 -11.46 -9.80
CA ILE A 24 10.11 -11.89 -9.03
C ILE A 24 9.74 -13.06 -8.11
N PHE A 25 8.60 -12.98 -7.42
CA PHE A 25 8.11 -14.07 -6.58
C PHE A 25 7.94 -15.36 -7.39
N ASN A 26 7.27 -15.26 -8.56
CA ASN A 26 6.98 -16.38 -9.46
C ASN A 26 8.21 -16.93 -10.20
N SER A 27 9.31 -16.18 -10.27
CA SER A 27 10.52 -16.60 -10.98
C SER A 27 11.21 -17.85 -10.38
N ARG A 28 10.84 -18.24 -9.15
CA ARG A 28 11.40 -19.39 -8.44
C ARG A 28 10.30 -20.11 -7.66
N THR A 29 10.42 -21.42 -7.53
CA THR A 29 9.59 -22.19 -6.58
C THR A 29 9.91 -21.77 -5.14
N ARG A 30 8.87 -21.54 -4.33
CA ARG A 30 9.00 -21.11 -2.93
C ARG A 30 8.38 -22.16 -2.00
N SER A 31 9.03 -22.39 -0.86
CA SER A 31 8.47 -23.18 0.23
C SER A 31 7.74 -22.26 1.22
N TYR A 32 6.76 -22.81 1.94
CA TYR A 32 6.14 -22.11 3.08
C TYR A 32 7.18 -21.69 4.13
N ARG A 33 8.30 -22.41 4.23
CA ARG A 33 9.42 -22.10 5.14
C ARG A 33 10.20 -20.85 4.77
N ASP A 34 10.11 -20.42 3.52
CA ASP A 34 10.78 -19.21 3.03
C ASP A 34 9.98 -17.95 3.38
N LEU A 35 8.72 -18.09 3.83
CA LEU A 35 7.86 -17.00 4.20
C LEU A 35 8.13 -16.57 5.66
N PRO A 36 8.16 -15.25 5.95
CA PRO A 36 7.80 -14.14 5.06
C PRO A 36 8.93 -13.69 4.14
N ILE A 37 8.63 -13.48 2.86
CA ILE A 37 9.55 -12.87 1.88
C ILE A 37 9.24 -11.38 1.79
N ARG A 38 10.23 -10.54 2.11
CA ARG A 38 10.13 -9.08 2.04
C ARG A 38 10.99 -8.56 0.89
N MET A 39 10.40 -7.76 0.01
CA MET A 39 11.09 -7.14 -1.13
C MET A 39 10.84 -5.64 -1.10
N ALA A 40 11.89 -4.83 -1.10
CA ALA A 40 11.82 -3.38 -1.19
C ALA A 40 12.42 -2.90 -2.52
N GLU A 41 11.80 -1.91 -3.14
CA GLU A 41 12.24 -1.34 -4.41
C GLU A 41 12.07 0.19 -4.41
N PHE A 42 13.18 0.89 -4.59
CA PHE A 42 13.21 2.32 -4.92
C PHE A 42 13.04 2.51 -6.43
N GLY A 43 11.85 2.15 -6.92
CA GLY A 43 11.56 2.08 -8.35
C GLY A 43 10.92 3.36 -8.89
N GLN A 44 11.51 3.97 -9.92
CA GLN A 44 10.90 5.12 -10.60
C GLN A 44 9.60 4.74 -11.31
N CYS A 45 8.49 5.32 -10.85
CA CYS A 45 7.16 5.10 -11.39
C CYS A 45 6.66 6.34 -12.12
N HIS A 46 5.83 6.13 -13.15
CA HIS A 46 5.28 7.21 -13.95
C HIS A 46 3.76 7.11 -14.08
N ARG A 47 3.06 8.19 -13.72
CA ARG A 47 1.61 8.34 -13.88
C ARG A 47 1.32 9.53 -14.78
N ASN A 48 0.47 9.30 -15.79
CA ASN A 48 0.08 10.37 -16.72
C ASN A 48 -1.06 11.21 -16.12
N GLU A 49 -0.71 11.99 -15.10
CA GLU A 49 -1.63 12.90 -14.41
C GLU A 49 -2.00 14.09 -15.31
N PRO A 50 -3.25 14.61 -15.24
CA PRO A 50 -3.68 15.80 -15.96
C PRO A 50 -2.75 16.98 -15.65
N SER A 51 -2.33 17.72 -16.67
CA SER A 51 -1.36 18.83 -16.52
C SER A 51 -1.84 19.90 -15.54
N GLY A 52 -3.16 20.20 -15.51
CA GLY A 52 -3.76 21.16 -14.58
C GLY A 52 -3.77 20.72 -13.12
N SER A 53 -3.45 19.46 -12.81
CA SER A 53 -3.38 18.95 -11.43
C SER A 53 -1.98 18.92 -10.84
N LEU A 54 -0.94 19.20 -11.64
CA LEU A 54 0.44 19.14 -11.19
C LEU A 54 0.75 20.29 -10.23
N HIS A 55 1.45 20.00 -9.13
CA HIS A 55 1.74 20.99 -8.11
C HIS A 55 3.05 20.70 -7.38
N GLY A 56 4.07 21.52 -7.67
CA GLY A 56 5.38 21.45 -7.03
C GLY A 56 5.95 20.02 -7.00
N LEU A 57 6.37 19.58 -5.80
CA LEU A 57 6.78 18.20 -5.53
C LEU A 57 5.65 17.32 -4.99
N LEU A 58 4.49 17.91 -4.67
CA LEU A 58 3.37 17.19 -4.04
C LEU A 58 2.61 16.33 -5.06
N ARG A 59 2.56 16.76 -6.33
CA ARG A 59 1.89 16.01 -7.41
C ARG A 59 2.67 16.12 -8.71
N VAL A 60 3.36 15.04 -9.05
CA VAL A 60 4.27 14.93 -10.20
C VAL A 60 3.95 13.71 -11.08
N ARG A 61 4.45 13.71 -12.32
CA ARG A 61 4.25 12.60 -13.26
C ARG A 61 5.25 11.46 -13.09
N GLY A 62 6.45 11.76 -12.59
CA GLY A 62 7.49 10.78 -12.28
C GLY A 62 7.88 10.92 -10.82
N PHE A 63 7.88 9.82 -10.09
CA PHE A 63 8.18 9.79 -8.66
C PHE A 63 8.80 8.46 -8.28
N GLU A 64 9.52 8.46 -7.17
CA GLU A 64 10.10 7.27 -6.56
C GLU A 64 9.45 7.10 -5.18
N GLN A 65 8.87 5.93 -4.95
CA GLN A 65 8.32 5.58 -3.65
C GLN A 65 9.26 4.58 -2.99
N ASP A 66 9.36 4.64 -1.67
CA ASP A 66 9.93 3.61 -0.80
C ASP A 66 9.00 2.38 -0.74
N ASP A 67 8.78 1.77 -1.90
CA ASP A 67 7.78 0.73 -2.10
C ASP A 67 8.28 -0.63 -1.62
N ALA A 68 7.41 -1.41 -0.98
CA ALA A 68 7.75 -2.72 -0.45
C ALA A 68 6.58 -3.70 -0.53
N HIS A 69 6.93 -4.97 -0.76
CA HIS A 69 6.01 -6.08 -0.93
C HIS A 69 6.39 -7.22 0.02
N ILE A 70 5.44 -7.66 0.83
CA ILE A 70 5.61 -8.75 1.77
C ILE A 70 4.71 -9.90 1.34
N PHE A 71 5.31 -11.05 1.05
CA PHE A 71 4.63 -12.30 0.80
C PHE A 71 4.72 -13.13 2.08
N CYS A 72 3.59 -13.38 2.70
CA CYS A 72 3.52 -14.08 3.99
C CYS A 72 2.28 -14.99 4.02
N THR A 73 2.25 -15.89 5.00
CA THR A 73 1.05 -16.70 5.28
C THR A 73 0.04 -15.88 6.08
N GLU A 74 -1.22 -16.32 6.11
CA GLU A 74 -2.31 -15.58 6.76
C GLU A 74 -2.06 -15.35 8.26
N ASP A 75 -1.46 -16.33 8.95
CA ASP A 75 -1.09 -16.25 10.37
C ASP A 75 0.05 -15.26 10.65
N GLN A 76 0.82 -14.88 9.64
CA GLN A 76 1.93 -13.93 9.76
C GLN A 76 1.49 -12.46 9.56
N ILE A 77 0.31 -12.22 8.98
CA ILE A 77 -0.17 -10.87 8.60
C ILE A 77 -0.15 -9.92 9.80
N LEU A 78 -0.69 -10.34 10.94
CA LEU A 78 -0.80 -9.51 12.15
C LEU A 78 0.58 -8.98 12.61
N GLN A 79 1.58 -9.86 12.59
CA GLN A 79 2.94 -9.52 13.01
C GLN A 79 3.61 -8.58 11.99
N GLU A 80 3.50 -8.87 10.69
CA GLU A 80 4.08 -8.03 9.64
C GLU A 80 3.47 -6.62 9.61
N VAL A 81 2.16 -6.50 9.80
CA VAL A 81 1.48 -5.20 9.91
C VAL A 81 1.95 -4.45 11.15
N THR A 82 2.07 -5.13 12.28
CA THR A 82 2.55 -4.55 13.54
C THR A 82 3.97 -4.00 13.41
N ASP A 83 4.88 -4.76 12.81
CA ASP A 83 6.27 -4.34 12.63
C ASP A 83 6.40 -3.20 11.62
N CYS A 84 5.56 -3.21 10.57
CA CYS A 84 5.47 -2.12 9.62
C CYS A 84 4.98 -0.82 10.28
N ILE A 85 3.95 -0.88 11.13
CA ILE A 85 3.45 0.27 11.89
C ILE A 85 4.57 0.86 12.75
N LYS A 86 5.28 0.03 13.53
CA LYS A 86 6.40 0.48 14.38
C LYS A 86 7.48 1.18 13.57
N MET A 87 7.89 0.58 12.46
CA MET A 87 8.89 1.17 11.55
C MET A 87 8.46 2.56 11.07
N VAL A 88 7.19 2.75 10.68
CA VAL A 88 6.70 4.07 10.22
C VAL A 88 6.69 5.09 11.36
N TYR A 89 6.28 4.69 12.57
CA TYR A 89 6.31 5.57 13.75
C TYR A 89 7.74 5.97 14.13
N ASP A 90 8.70 5.03 14.05
CA ASP A 90 10.12 5.31 14.31
C ASP A 90 10.64 6.36 13.31
N VAL A 91 10.36 6.20 12.02
CA VAL A 91 10.74 7.16 10.97
C VAL A 91 10.08 8.52 11.24
N TYR A 92 8.77 8.57 11.50
CA TYR A 92 8.06 9.81 11.76
C TYR A 92 8.58 10.54 13.00
N SER A 93 8.91 9.80 14.06
CA SER A 93 9.50 10.36 15.28
C SER A 93 10.87 10.97 15.01
N ALA A 94 11.69 10.34 14.16
CA ALA A 94 13.01 10.84 13.78
C ALA A 94 12.93 12.17 13.00
N PHE A 95 11.86 12.38 12.23
CA PHE A 95 11.58 13.65 11.54
C PHE A 95 10.84 14.68 12.41
N GLY A 96 10.52 14.35 13.68
CA GLY A 96 9.84 15.24 14.61
C GLY A 96 8.32 15.33 14.44
N PHE A 97 7.70 14.39 13.72
CA PHE A 97 6.25 14.32 13.59
C PHE A 97 5.65 13.65 14.82
N THR A 98 4.94 14.43 15.65
CA THR A 98 4.36 13.95 16.92
C THR A 98 2.85 13.71 16.87
N LYS A 99 2.17 14.22 15.83
CA LYS A 99 0.72 14.12 15.65
C LYS A 99 0.40 13.34 14.38
N VAL A 100 0.19 12.04 14.53
CA VAL A 100 -0.08 11.10 13.44
C VAL A 100 -1.49 10.56 13.60
N GLU A 101 -2.31 10.73 12.57
CA GLU A 101 -3.64 10.14 12.46
C GLU A 101 -3.57 8.88 11.59
N VAL A 102 -4.20 7.82 12.05
CA VAL A 102 -4.26 6.54 11.33
C VAL A 102 -5.66 6.36 10.77
N LYS A 103 -5.77 6.16 9.45
CA LYS A 103 -7.05 5.95 8.77
C LYS A 103 -7.09 4.56 8.13
N LEU A 104 -8.14 3.81 8.46
CA LEU A 104 -8.43 2.52 7.87
C LEU A 104 -9.45 2.68 6.74
N SER A 105 -9.08 2.22 5.55
CA SER A 105 -9.95 2.20 4.38
C SER A 105 -10.57 0.82 4.19
N THR A 106 -11.89 0.74 4.38
CA THR A 106 -12.69 -0.49 4.29
C THR A 106 -13.22 -0.76 2.88
N ARG A 107 -13.91 -1.89 2.70
CA ARG A 107 -14.37 -2.38 1.39
C ARG A 107 -15.14 -1.33 0.55
N PRO A 108 -14.80 -1.15 -0.74
CA PRO A 108 -15.58 -0.32 -1.66
C PRO A 108 -16.84 -1.05 -2.18
N GLU A 109 -17.72 -0.30 -2.85
CA GLU A 109 -18.87 -0.88 -3.58
C GLU A 109 -18.45 -1.78 -4.74
N LYS A 110 -17.38 -1.42 -5.45
CA LYS A 110 -16.79 -2.22 -6.54
C LYS A 110 -15.55 -2.95 -6.02
N ARG A 111 -15.65 -4.27 -5.82
CA ARG A 111 -14.59 -5.09 -5.23
C ARG A 111 -14.34 -6.38 -5.99
N ILE A 112 -13.18 -6.96 -5.73
CA ILE A 112 -12.74 -8.27 -6.22
C ILE A 112 -12.54 -9.15 -4.97
N GLY A 113 -12.87 -10.45 -5.06
CA GLY A 113 -12.81 -11.38 -3.93
C GLY A 113 -14.17 -11.58 -3.24
N SER A 114 -14.24 -12.59 -2.36
CA SER A 114 -15.47 -12.95 -1.64
C SER A 114 -15.64 -12.17 -0.34
N ASP A 115 -16.86 -12.14 0.19
CA ASP A 115 -17.21 -11.37 1.39
C ASP A 115 -16.45 -11.87 2.61
N GLU A 116 -16.24 -13.18 2.70
CA GLU A 116 -15.54 -13.84 3.80
C GLU A 116 -14.07 -13.39 3.87
N ILE A 117 -13.43 -13.21 2.71
CA ILE A 117 -12.04 -12.71 2.62
C ILE A 117 -11.98 -11.27 3.12
N TRP A 118 -12.94 -10.44 2.72
CA TRP A 118 -13.02 -9.04 3.15
C TRP A 118 -13.30 -8.91 4.65
N ASP A 119 -14.24 -9.69 5.18
CA ASP A 119 -14.58 -9.73 6.61
C ASP A 119 -13.35 -10.09 7.45
N LYS A 120 -12.60 -11.12 7.00
CA LYS A 120 -11.37 -11.55 7.67
C LYS A 120 -10.29 -10.47 7.62
N ALA A 121 -9.99 -9.91 6.46
CA ALA A 121 -8.95 -8.92 6.31
C ALA A 121 -9.25 -7.60 7.06
N GLU A 122 -10.51 -7.18 7.11
CA GLU A 122 -10.94 -6.03 7.93
C GLU A 122 -10.73 -6.32 9.43
N LYS A 123 -11.09 -7.53 9.88
CA LYS A 123 -10.91 -7.95 11.27
C LYS A 123 -9.43 -8.04 11.66
N ASP A 124 -8.59 -8.66 10.84
CA ASP A 124 -7.16 -8.81 11.10
C ASP A 124 -6.46 -7.43 11.23
N LEU A 125 -6.87 -6.46 10.40
CA LEU A 125 -6.37 -5.08 10.47
C LEU A 125 -6.88 -4.32 11.70
N ASP A 126 -8.16 -4.49 12.09
CA ASP A 126 -8.71 -3.91 13.33
C ASP A 126 -7.96 -4.45 14.55
N GLU A 127 -7.72 -5.76 14.62
CA GLU A 127 -6.94 -6.40 15.69
C GLU A 127 -5.49 -5.89 15.73
N ALA A 128 -4.85 -5.73 14.57
CA ALA A 128 -3.50 -5.17 14.47
C ALA A 128 -3.42 -3.74 15.02
N LEU A 129 -4.39 -2.89 14.69
CA LEU A 129 -4.43 -1.51 15.18
C LEU A 129 -4.66 -1.44 16.69
N ARG A 130 -5.60 -2.23 17.21
CA ARG A 130 -5.87 -2.32 18.65
C ARG A 130 -4.65 -2.83 19.43
N ALA A 131 -3.95 -3.84 18.91
CA ALA A 131 -2.75 -4.39 19.53
C ALA A 131 -1.61 -3.36 19.63
N ASN A 132 -1.58 -2.38 18.72
CA ASN A 132 -0.61 -1.28 18.72
C ASN A 132 -1.09 -0.03 19.47
N GLY A 133 -2.22 -0.11 20.19
CA GLY A 133 -2.76 1.01 20.96
C GLY A 133 -3.27 2.17 20.09
N LEU A 134 -3.51 1.92 18.81
CA LEU A 134 -4.02 2.91 17.87
C LEU A 134 -5.55 2.88 17.91
N ASP A 135 -6.13 3.91 18.53
CA ASP A 135 -7.59 4.02 18.62
C ASP A 135 -8.15 4.42 17.27
N LEU A 136 -9.19 3.71 16.81
CA LEU A 136 -9.93 4.02 15.58
C LEU A 136 -10.90 5.16 15.85
N SER A 137 -10.38 6.31 16.31
CA SER A 137 -11.17 7.52 16.38
C SER A 137 -11.41 8.03 14.95
N SER A 138 -12.55 7.60 14.39
CA SER A 138 -13.44 8.40 13.55
C SER A 138 -12.99 8.83 12.14
N SER A 139 -12.32 7.99 11.36
CA SER A 139 -12.35 8.17 9.90
C SER A 139 -12.19 6.88 9.09
N LEU A 140 -13.26 6.10 9.04
CA LEU A 140 -13.48 5.10 7.99
C LEU A 140 -13.60 5.83 6.65
N VAL A 141 -12.63 5.66 5.76
CA VAL A 141 -12.66 6.27 4.43
C VAL A 141 -12.91 5.19 3.40
N LYS A 142 -14.11 5.20 2.79
CA LYS A 142 -14.39 4.38 1.61
C LYS A 142 -13.60 4.96 0.43
N VAL A 143 -12.56 4.26 0.00
CA VAL A 143 -11.79 4.59 -1.19
C VAL A 143 -12.12 3.61 -2.31
N PRO A 144 -12.16 4.03 -3.58
CA PRO A 144 -12.31 3.12 -4.71
C PRO A 144 -11.00 2.37 -4.96
N SER A 145 -10.62 1.47 -4.06
CA SER A 145 -9.47 0.58 -4.19
C SER A 145 -9.90 -0.88 -4.10
N THR A 146 -9.31 -1.73 -4.94
CA THR A 146 -9.55 -3.18 -4.92
C THR A 146 -8.93 -3.90 -3.71
N VAL A 147 -8.27 -3.16 -2.81
CA VAL A 147 -7.56 -3.65 -1.62
C VAL A 147 -7.86 -2.80 -0.40
N LEU A 148 -7.85 -3.42 0.79
CA LEU A 148 -7.79 -2.71 2.07
C LEU A 148 -6.51 -1.91 2.18
N ARG A 149 -6.60 -0.72 2.76
CA ARG A 149 -5.45 0.18 2.88
C ARG A 149 -5.41 0.84 4.24
N LEU A 150 -4.24 0.84 4.85
CA LEU A 150 -3.95 1.68 6.00
C LEU A 150 -3.21 2.93 5.52
N SER A 151 -3.71 4.11 5.87
CA SER A 151 -3.07 5.37 5.49
C SER A 151 -2.76 6.19 6.73
N LEU A 152 -1.47 6.43 6.98
CA LEU A 152 -1.03 7.31 8.05
C LEU A 152 -0.91 8.72 7.51
N HIS A 153 -1.64 9.63 8.14
CA HIS A 153 -1.67 11.05 7.82
C HIS A 153 -1.03 11.82 8.97
N TYR A 154 -0.27 12.87 8.69
CA TYR A 154 0.13 13.83 9.71
C TYR A 154 -0.47 15.20 9.39
N MET A 155 -0.89 15.91 10.43
CA MET A 155 -1.39 17.28 10.29
C MET A 155 -0.22 18.26 10.43
N THR A 156 0.20 18.90 9.33
CA THR A 156 1.04 20.09 9.42
C THR A 156 0.22 21.29 9.87
N HIS A 157 0.78 22.11 10.76
CA HIS A 157 0.22 23.39 11.21
C HIS A 157 0.07 24.46 10.09
N LEU A 158 0.23 24.09 8.82
CA LEU A 158 -0.05 24.94 7.68
C LEU A 158 -1.55 24.92 7.44
N THR A 159 -2.19 26.03 7.82
CA THR A 159 -3.61 26.34 7.71
C THR A 159 -4.08 26.42 6.25
N GLU A 160 -4.09 25.30 5.52
CA GLU A 160 -4.91 25.15 4.32
C GLU A 160 -5.51 23.74 4.21
N PRO A 161 -6.83 23.63 3.94
CA PRO A 161 -7.51 22.34 3.77
C PRO A 161 -7.12 21.73 2.43
N GLY A 162 -6.00 20.99 2.38
CA GLY A 162 -5.59 20.31 1.15
C GLY A 162 -4.20 19.68 1.11
N SER A 163 -3.31 19.97 2.07
CA SER A 163 -1.94 19.44 2.07
C SER A 163 -1.79 18.21 2.98
N ALA A 164 -2.48 17.12 2.63
CA ALA A 164 -2.18 15.82 3.21
C ALA A 164 -1.07 15.14 2.39
N ALA A 165 0.12 14.98 2.96
CA ALA A 165 1.08 14.03 2.42
C ALA A 165 0.56 12.62 2.69
N LEU A 166 0.02 11.99 1.64
CA LEU A 166 -0.56 10.66 1.71
C LEU A 166 0.55 9.61 1.52
N PHE A 167 1.14 9.13 2.61
CA PHE A 167 1.97 7.93 2.54
C PHE A 167 1.06 6.69 2.47
N SER A 168 1.21 5.96 1.37
CA SER A 168 0.41 4.79 1.03
C SER A 168 1.15 3.54 1.47
N LEU A 169 0.76 2.95 2.60
CA LEU A 169 1.01 1.52 2.82
C LEU A 169 0.01 0.76 1.96
N THR A 170 0.30 0.63 0.66
CA THR A 170 -0.39 -0.33 -0.19
C THR A 170 0.16 -1.70 0.14
N SER A 171 -0.45 -2.37 1.12
CA SER A 171 -0.31 -3.81 1.19
C SER A 171 -1.17 -4.41 0.07
N PRO A 172 -0.62 -5.14 -0.90
CA PRO A 172 -1.39 -6.06 -1.71
C PRO A 172 -1.67 -7.30 -0.86
N CYS A 173 -2.32 -7.14 0.30
CA CYS A 173 -2.89 -8.28 1.00
C CYS A 173 -4.02 -8.80 0.12
N HIS A 174 -3.86 -10.05 -0.34
CA HIS A 174 -4.80 -10.84 -1.15
C HIS A 174 -4.70 -10.73 -2.68
N HIS A 175 -3.55 -11.15 -3.22
CA HIS A 175 -3.59 -12.17 -4.26
C HIS A 175 -3.14 -13.51 -3.68
N VAL A 176 -4.04 -14.18 -2.94
CA VAL A 176 -3.98 -15.64 -2.81
C VAL A 176 -4.40 -16.19 -4.17
N LEU A 177 -3.45 -16.23 -5.11
CA LEU A 177 -3.58 -17.15 -6.23
C LEU A 177 -3.29 -18.53 -5.67
N MET A 178 -4.36 -19.22 -5.27
CA MET A 178 -4.30 -20.67 -5.17
C MET A 178 -3.80 -21.19 -6.53
N PRO A 179 -2.76 -22.03 -6.58
CA PRO A 179 -2.44 -22.75 -7.79
C PRO A 179 -3.60 -23.73 -8.03
N THR A 180 -4.56 -23.34 -8.85
CA THR A 180 -5.25 -24.33 -9.68
C THR A 180 -4.19 -24.97 -10.57
N ILE A 181 -4.06 -26.28 -10.40
CA ILE A 181 -3.44 -27.21 -11.35
C ILE A 181 -3.95 -26.91 -12.76
#